data_AF-A0AAU9J0Q0-F1
#
_entry.id   AF-A0AAU9J0Q0-F1
#
_cell.length_a   1.000
_cell.length_b   1.000
_cell.length_c   1.000
_cell.angle_alpha   90.00
_cell.angle_beta   90.00
_cell.angle_gamma   90.00
#
_symmetry.space_group_name_H-M   'P 1'
#
loop_
_entity.id
_entity.type
_entity.pdbx_description
1 polymer ?
#
loop_
_entity_poly.entity_id
_entity_poly.type
_entity_poly.pdbx_seq_one_letter_code
_entity_poly.pdbx_strand_id
1 'polypeptide(L)'
;MVSTRNKKAQESKKEKPLPKSAKAEKASADKKKSKAKQVKKEIKVEKKKEKVAAKANQKRQTPPQLEKESKKAKAKPKAAPQILGYTPDQYDRYKQLIIEYKGKTNDELKSILRKNDQKVSGTKDELAERIADGVVLGAIPKCPSCGGGRPKFDFKKGTYYCAGYRDDVDFVNCHKKYSLSDLPRNSWLL
;
A
#
# COMPACT_ATOMS: atom_id res chain seq x y z
N MET A 1 45.22 -29.75 43.23
CA MET A 1 46.18 -28.67 42.92
C MET A 1 45.51 -27.68 41.97
N VAL A 2 45.33 -26.44 42.43
CA VAL A 2 45.23 -25.14 41.71
C VAL A 2 44.18 -25.04 40.57
N SER A 3 42.96 -24.56 40.81
CA SER A 3 42.54 -23.14 40.84
C SER A 3 43.06 -22.26 39.68
N THR A 4 42.23 -21.95 38.69
CA THR A 4 42.08 -20.54 38.24
C THR A 4 40.76 -20.30 37.50
N ARG A 5 39.88 -19.56 38.19
CA ARG A 5 38.73 -18.82 37.67
C ARG A 5 39.23 -17.72 36.73
N ASN A 6 38.61 -17.54 35.57
CA ASN A 6 38.84 -16.33 34.76
C ASN A 6 37.66 -15.36 34.91
N LYS A 7 37.96 -14.20 35.50
CA LYS A 7 37.04 -13.17 35.99
C LYS A 7 37.67 -11.81 35.70
N LYS A 8 37.21 -11.10 34.65
CA LYS A 8 37.36 -9.63 34.38
C LYS A 8 37.08 -9.39 32.88
N ALA A 9 36.50 -8.29 32.42
CA ALA A 9 36.21 -7.02 33.05
C ALA A 9 34.99 -6.37 32.38
N GLN A 10 34.24 -5.65 33.21
CA GLN A 10 33.29 -4.62 32.81
C GLN A 10 34.07 -3.41 32.26
N GLU A 11 33.55 -2.76 31.21
CA GLU A 11 33.71 -1.31 31.10
C GLU A 11 32.40 -0.64 30.67
N SER A 12 31.86 0.10 31.62
CA SER A 12 30.76 1.05 31.57
C SER A 12 31.22 2.41 31.00
N LYS A 13 30.40 3.06 30.17
CA LYS A 13 30.32 4.52 29.88
C LYS A 13 29.29 4.68 28.74
N LYS A 14 28.33 5.59 28.71
CA LYS A 14 27.97 6.73 29.55
C LYS A 14 26.57 7.17 29.07
N GLU A 15 25.55 7.02 29.91
CA GLU A 15 24.24 7.65 29.69
C GLU A 15 24.39 9.17 29.74
N LYS A 16 23.79 9.88 28.77
CA LYS A 16 23.57 11.33 28.86
C LYS A 16 22.10 11.58 29.21
N PRO A 17 21.80 12.36 30.25
CA PRO A 17 20.43 12.71 30.62
C PRO A 17 19.86 13.83 29.73
N LEU A 18 18.54 13.75 29.54
CA LEU A 18 17.63 14.69 28.88
C LEU A 18 17.72 16.13 29.41
N PRO A 19 17.45 17.16 28.59
CA PRO A 19 16.84 18.39 29.08
C PRO A 19 15.30 18.30 29.02
N LYS A 20 14.70 18.32 30.22
CA LYS A 20 13.31 18.70 30.47
C LYS A 20 13.16 20.20 30.25
N SER A 21 12.29 20.64 29.34
CA SER A 21 11.74 22.00 29.36
C SER A 21 10.23 21.91 29.49
N ALA A 22 9.77 22.31 30.68
CA ALA A 22 8.38 22.43 31.03
C ALA A 22 7.83 23.82 30.61
N LYS A 23 6.57 23.80 30.19
CA LYS A 23 5.49 24.73 30.54
C LYS A 23 5.55 26.19 30.03
N ALA A 24 4.60 26.50 29.14
CA ALA A 24 3.86 27.76 29.21
C ALA A 24 2.42 27.53 28.72
N GLU A 25 1.51 27.38 29.68
CA GLU A 25 0.08 27.64 29.50
C GLU A 25 -0.12 29.14 29.26
N LYS A 26 -0.86 29.51 28.21
CA LYS A 26 -1.73 30.70 28.25
C LYS A 26 -3.00 30.40 27.47
N ALA A 27 -4.03 30.02 28.22
CA ALA A 27 -5.41 30.32 27.88
C ALA A 27 -5.60 31.84 27.87
N SER A 28 -6.29 32.38 26.87
CA SER A 28 -7.04 33.63 26.97
C SER A 28 -8.15 33.59 25.95
N ALA A 29 -9.36 33.72 26.48
CA ALA A 29 -10.63 33.63 25.81
C ALA A 29 -11.00 34.91 25.02
N ASP A 30 -11.97 34.72 24.13
CA ASP A 30 -13.07 35.64 23.81
C ASP A 30 -12.78 37.05 23.27
N LYS A 31 -13.02 37.24 21.96
CA LYS A 31 -13.76 38.41 21.45
C LYS A 31 -14.38 38.18 20.07
N LYS A 32 -15.68 37.88 20.08
CA LYS A 32 -16.75 38.73 19.50
C LYS A 32 -16.61 39.17 18.01
N LYS A 33 -17.31 38.44 17.14
CA LYS A 33 -18.41 38.90 16.25
C LYS A 33 -18.23 40.21 15.44
N SER A 34 -18.02 40.08 14.12
CA SER A 34 -18.56 40.98 13.06
C SER A 34 -18.47 40.26 11.70
N LYS A 35 -19.57 39.70 11.18
CA LYS A 35 -20.56 40.32 10.27
C LYS A 35 -19.96 40.74 8.91
N ALA A 36 -20.28 39.92 7.91
CA ALA A 36 -20.61 40.22 6.51
C ALA A 36 -19.85 41.36 5.80
N LYS A 37 -19.10 41.01 4.75
CA LYS A 37 -19.10 41.81 3.52
C LYS A 37 -18.88 40.93 2.29
N GLN A 38 -19.97 40.76 1.54
CA GLN A 38 -19.97 40.39 0.14
C GLN A 38 -19.13 41.41 -0.64
N VAL A 39 -18.20 40.95 -1.48
CA VAL A 39 -17.81 41.69 -2.69
C VAL A 39 -17.68 40.69 -3.83
N LYS A 40 -18.70 40.72 -4.69
CA LYS A 40 -18.66 40.30 -6.08
C LYS A 40 -17.42 40.89 -6.76
N LYS A 41 -16.69 40.08 -7.54
CA LYS A 41 -16.06 40.64 -8.75
C LYS A 41 -16.24 39.67 -9.91
N GLU A 42 -17.18 40.07 -10.75
CA GLU A 42 -17.44 39.61 -12.09
C GLU A 42 -16.29 40.03 -13.03
N ILE A 43 -15.76 39.08 -13.80
CA ILE A 43 -15.23 39.23 -15.18
C ILE A 43 -15.41 37.81 -15.76
N LYS A 44 -16.35 37.44 -16.64
CA LYS A 44 -16.98 38.00 -17.86
C LYS A 44 -16.00 38.41 -18.96
N VAL A 45 -15.57 37.42 -19.74
CA VAL A 45 -15.32 37.48 -21.20
C VAL A 45 -15.62 36.05 -21.70
N GLU A 46 -16.86 35.70 -22.11
CA GLU A 46 -17.41 35.81 -23.48
C GLU A 46 -16.37 35.55 -24.59
N LYS A 47 -16.53 34.76 -25.66
CA LYS A 47 -17.61 33.99 -26.25
C LYS A 47 -17.11 33.65 -27.67
N LYS A 48 -17.13 32.39 -28.09
CA LYS A 48 -17.49 31.94 -29.46
C LYS A 48 -17.40 30.41 -29.48
N LYS A 49 -18.53 29.68 -29.54
CA LYS A 49 -19.36 29.39 -30.74
C LYS A 49 -18.48 28.87 -31.89
N GLU A 50 -18.74 27.72 -32.50
CA GLU A 50 -20.04 27.17 -32.90
C GLU A 50 -19.84 25.74 -33.44
N LYS A 51 -20.88 24.90 -33.27
CA LYS A 51 -21.41 23.83 -34.16
C LYS A 51 -20.40 22.79 -34.71
N VAL A 52 -20.70 21.48 -34.70
CA VAL A 52 -21.66 20.79 -35.58
C VAL A 52 -22.08 19.49 -34.88
N ALA A 53 -23.34 19.38 -34.45
CA ALA A 53 -24.42 18.61 -35.09
C ALA A 53 -24.23 17.08 -35.17
N ALA A 54 -25.04 16.38 -34.36
CA ALA A 54 -25.89 15.25 -34.71
C ALA A 54 -25.41 14.24 -35.78
N LYS A 55 -25.17 13.00 -35.33
CA LYS A 55 -25.53 11.74 -36.02
C LYS A 55 -25.48 10.60 -34.99
N ALA A 56 -26.63 10.10 -34.56
CA ALA A 56 -27.34 8.98 -35.18
C ALA A 56 -26.87 7.62 -34.64
N ASN A 57 -27.56 7.19 -33.58
CA ASN A 57 -28.21 5.88 -33.48
C ASN A 57 -27.69 4.78 -34.43
N GLN A 58 -26.79 3.92 -33.95
CA GLN A 58 -26.66 2.55 -34.46
C GLN A 58 -26.77 1.55 -33.32
N LYS A 59 -28.04 1.20 -33.09
CA LYS A 59 -28.52 -0.03 -32.48
C LYS A 59 -27.91 -1.22 -33.24
N ARG A 60 -26.77 -1.72 -32.77
CA ARG A 60 -26.13 -2.92 -33.33
C ARG A 60 -26.88 -4.13 -32.78
N GLN A 61 -27.76 -4.67 -33.62
CA GLN A 61 -28.43 -5.93 -33.41
C GLN A 61 -27.39 -7.03 -33.25
N THR A 62 -27.39 -7.66 -32.08
CA THR A 62 -26.77 -8.96 -31.82
C THR A 62 -27.48 -10.03 -32.63
N PRO A 63 -26.79 -10.80 -33.48
CA PRO A 63 -27.37 -11.98 -34.09
C PRO A 63 -27.58 -13.10 -33.05
N PRO A 64 -28.71 -13.82 -33.08
CA PRO A 64 -28.94 -15.00 -32.24
C PRO A 64 -28.08 -16.16 -32.77
N GLN A 65 -26.93 -16.42 -32.14
CA GLN A 65 -26.17 -17.63 -32.40
C GLN A 65 -26.66 -18.76 -31.51
N LEU A 66 -27.54 -19.56 -32.13
CA LEU A 66 -27.63 -21.02 -32.09
C LEU A 66 -26.84 -21.72 -30.96
N GLU A 67 -27.62 -22.30 -30.07
CA GLU A 67 -27.24 -23.30 -29.08
C GLU A 67 -26.56 -24.49 -29.78
N LYS A 68 -25.22 -24.51 -29.76
CA LYS A 68 -24.45 -25.72 -30.04
C LYS A 68 -24.18 -26.44 -28.72
N GLU A 69 -25.00 -27.45 -28.47
CA GLU A 69 -24.76 -28.50 -27.47
C GLU A 69 -23.37 -29.10 -27.69
N SER A 70 -22.42 -28.61 -26.89
CA SER A 70 -21.03 -29.03 -26.92
C SER A 70 -20.85 -30.13 -25.90
N LYS A 71 -20.61 -31.33 -26.42
CA LYS A 71 -20.31 -32.57 -25.70
C LYS A 71 -19.35 -32.32 -24.53
N LYS A 72 -19.77 -32.78 -23.36
CA LYS A 72 -19.10 -32.73 -22.06
C LYS A 72 -17.78 -33.52 -22.12
N ALA A 73 -16.72 -32.88 -22.62
CA ALA A 73 -15.36 -33.38 -22.44
C ALA A 73 -15.02 -33.29 -20.94
N LYS A 74 -14.72 -34.43 -20.31
CA LYS A 74 -14.25 -34.53 -18.93
C LYS A 74 -12.96 -33.71 -18.81
N ALA A 75 -13.09 -32.46 -18.35
CA ALA A 75 -11.99 -31.56 -18.11
C ALA A 75 -11.08 -32.21 -17.04
N LYS A 76 -9.84 -32.52 -17.43
CA LYS A 76 -8.79 -32.90 -16.49
C LYS A 76 -8.71 -31.82 -15.39
N PRO A 77 -8.57 -32.19 -14.11
CA PRO A 77 -8.45 -31.22 -13.02
C PRO A 77 -7.29 -30.28 -13.36
N LYS A 78 -7.61 -29.00 -13.61
CA LYS A 78 -6.60 -27.97 -13.82
C LYS A 78 -5.75 -27.95 -12.56
N ALA A 79 -4.48 -28.31 -12.69
CA ALA A 79 -3.51 -28.19 -11.61
C ALA A 79 -3.68 -26.80 -10.98
N ALA A 80 -3.88 -26.77 -9.67
CA ALA A 80 -4.06 -25.52 -8.95
C ALA A 80 -2.92 -24.56 -9.35
N PRO A 81 -3.21 -23.28 -9.61
CA PRO A 81 -2.18 -22.32 -10.00
C PRO A 81 -1.08 -22.35 -8.93
N GLN A 82 0.13 -22.70 -9.33
CA GLN A 82 1.28 -22.73 -8.43
C GLN A 82 1.58 -21.29 -8.02
N ILE A 83 1.17 -20.90 -6.81
CA ILE A 83 1.48 -19.59 -6.25
C ILE A 83 2.87 -19.71 -5.64
N LEU A 84 3.90 -19.43 -6.43
CA LEU A 84 5.33 -19.58 -6.05
C LEU A 84 5.74 -18.80 -4.79
N GLY A 85 4.91 -17.88 -4.31
CA GLY A 85 5.19 -17.05 -3.13
C GLY A 85 4.60 -17.51 -1.80
N TYR A 86 3.74 -18.53 -1.77
CA TYR A 86 3.08 -18.97 -0.53
C TYR A 86 3.08 -20.49 -0.37
N THR A 87 3.22 -20.94 0.87
CA THR A 87 2.81 -22.31 1.23
C THR A 87 1.27 -22.39 1.26
N PRO A 88 0.67 -23.60 1.09
CA PRO A 88 -0.78 -23.77 1.17
C PRO A 88 -1.37 -23.17 2.46
N ASP A 89 -0.76 -23.44 3.61
CA ASP A 89 -1.20 -22.93 4.92
C ASP A 89 -1.13 -21.40 5.01
N GLN A 90 -0.06 -20.81 4.48
CA GLN A 90 0.09 -19.35 4.43
C GLN A 90 -0.99 -18.69 3.57
N TYR A 91 -1.34 -19.33 2.45
CA TYR A 91 -2.36 -18.81 1.54
C TYR A 91 -3.76 -18.86 2.16
N ASP A 92 -4.09 -19.89 2.94
CA ASP A 92 -5.37 -19.95 3.65
C ASP A 92 -5.43 -18.91 4.78
N ARG A 93 -4.33 -18.70 5.51
CA ARG A 93 -4.22 -17.62 6.50
C ARG A 93 -4.40 -16.25 5.85
N TYR A 94 -3.80 -16.02 4.69
CA TYR A 94 -3.96 -14.80 3.89
C TYR A 94 -5.43 -14.52 3.56
N LYS A 95 -6.20 -15.53 3.10
CA LYS A 95 -7.63 -15.38 2.79
C LYS A 95 -8.45 -15.01 4.02
N GLN A 96 -8.18 -15.64 5.16
CA GLN A 96 -8.88 -15.35 6.42
C GLN A 96 -8.64 -13.91 6.87
N LEU A 97 -7.38 -13.46 6.83
CA LEU A 97 -7.00 -12.10 7.19
C LEU A 97 -7.66 -11.06 6.27
N ILE A 98 -7.76 -11.33 4.96
CA ILE A 98 -8.48 -10.42 4.05
C ILE A 98 -9.92 -10.20 4.53
N ILE A 99 -10.64 -11.27 4.89
CA ILE A 99 -12.04 -11.17 5.35
C ILE A 99 -12.11 -10.35 6.63
N GLU A 100 -11.19 -10.58 7.58
CA GLU A 100 -11.11 -9.82 8.84
C GLU A 100 -10.85 -8.32 8.59
N TYR A 101 -9.83 -7.99 7.79
CA TYR A 101 -9.44 -6.60 7.53
C TYR A 101 -10.44 -5.86 6.63
N LYS A 102 -11.22 -6.56 5.80
CA LYS A 102 -12.36 -5.96 5.08
C LYS A 102 -13.45 -5.44 6.02
N GLY A 103 -13.55 -5.95 7.25
CA GLY A 103 -14.46 -5.43 8.28
C GLY A 103 -14.03 -4.09 8.89
N LYS A 104 -12.73 -3.77 8.87
CA LYS A 104 -12.17 -2.56 9.52
C LYS A 104 -12.39 -1.29 8.69
N THR A 105 -12.22 -0.12 9.28
CA THR A 105 -12.37 1.16 8.57
C THR A 105 -11.15 1.47 7.70
N ASN A 106 -11.32 2.31 6.67
CA ASN A 106 -10.23 2.67 5.76
C ASN A 106 -9.08 3.38 6.50
N ASP A 107 -9.40 4.21 7.49
CA ASP A 107 -8.41 4.96 8.27
C ASP A 107 -7.58 4.07 9.19
N GLU A 108 -8.18 3.03 9.78
CA GLU A 108 -7.45 1.99 10.54
C GLU A 108 -6.49 1.22 9.63
N LEU A 109 -6.96 0.78 8.45
CA LEU A 109 -6.13 0.06 7.48
C LEU A 109 -4.92 0.91 7.05
N LYS A 110 -5.15 2.19 6.74
CA LYS A 110 -4.07 3.12 6.41
C LYS A 110 -3.11 3.31 7.57
N SER A 111 -3.60 3.39 8.81
CA SER A 111 -2.77 3.55 10.00
C SER A 111 -1.84 2.36 10.21
N ILE A 112 -2.36 1.13 10.07
CA ILE A 112 -1.56 -0.11 10.13
C ILE A 112 -0.47 -0.11 9.04
N LEU A 113 -0.84 0.25 7.81
CA LEU A 113 0.12 0.32 6.70
C LEU A 113 1.20 1.40 6.91
N ARG A 114 0.87 2.55 7.52
CA ARG A 114 1.86 3.60 7.83
C ARG A 114 2.89 3.12 8.86
N LYS A 115 2.46 2.43 9.92
CA LYS A 115 3.37 1.85 10.94
C LYS A 115 4.41 0.92 10.31
N ASN A 116 4.02 0.18 9.28
CA ASN A 116 4.86 -0.80 8.59
C ASN A 116 5.61 -0.23 7.38
N ASP A 117 5.60 1.10 7.22
CA ASP A 117 6.19 1.74 6.05
C ASP A 117 5.70 1.09 4.76
N GLN A 118 4.39 0.95 4.57
CA GLN A 118 3.80 0.38 3.36
C GLN A 118 3.00 1.42 2.57
N LYS A 119 2.69 1.09 1.32
CA LYS A 119 1.89 1.96 0.44
C LYS A 119 0.44 2.03 0.94
N VAL A 120 -0.03 3.25 1.25
CA VAL A 120 -1.36 3.53 1.81
C VAL A 120 -2.43 3.92 0.78
N SER A 121 -2.08 4.02 -0.50
CA SER A 121 -3.01 4.39 -1.57
C SER A 121 -3.69 3.16 -2.17
N GLY A 122 -4.97 3.24 -2.53
CA GLY A 122 -5.69 2.15 -3.19
C GLY A 122 -7.14 2.06 -2.73
N THR A 123 -7.84 1.05 -3.22
CA THR A 123 -9.18 0.69 -2.72
C THR A 123 -9.08 -0.02 -1.37
N LYS A 124 -10.20 -0.12 -0.63
CA LYS A 124 -10.23 -0.82 0.67
C LYS A 124 -9.75 -2.26 0.55
N ASP A 125 -10.17 -2.96 -0.51
CA ASP A 125 -9.77 -4.34 -0.78
C ASP A 125 -8.25 -4.46 -0.99
N GLU A 126 -7.65 -3.56 -1.79
CA GLU A 126 -6.20 -3.56 -2.00
C GLU A 126 -5.41 -3.29 -0.70
N LEU A 127 -5.93 -2.45 0.18
CA LEU A 127 -5.30 -2.19 1.49
C LEU A 127 -5.36 -3.44 2.38
N ALA A 128 -6.52 -4.11 2.42
CA ALA A 128 -6.70 -5.35 3.18
C ALA A 128 -5.80 -6.47 2.65
N GLU A 129 -5.69 -6.64 1.33
CA GLU A 129 -4.78 -7.61 0.70
C GLU A 129 -3.32 -7.34 1.06
N ARG A 130 -2.87 -6.08 1.09
CA ARG A 130 -1.49 -5.73 1.48
C ARG A 130 -1.20 -5.99 2.95
N ILE A 131 -2.17 -5.71 3.83
CA ILE A 131 -2.02 -6.00 5.25
C ILE A 131 -1.97 -7.51 5.46
N ALA A 132 -2.86 -8.27 4.82
CA ALA A 132 -2.84 -9.73 4.92
C ALA A 132 -1.52 -10.32 4.40
N ASP A 133 -1.01 -9.86 3.25
CA ASP A 133 0.31 -10.27 2.73
C ASP A 133 1.43 -9.94 3.71
N GLY A 134 1.39 -8.73 4.27
CA GLY A 134 2.35 -8.24 5.24
C GLY A 134 2.36 -9.02 6.55
N VAL A 135 1.20 -9.41 7.07
CA VAL A 135 1.08 -10.22 8.29
C VAL A 135 1.60 -11.64 8.07
N VAL A 136 1.39 -12.21 6.87
CA VAL A 136 1.78 -13.59 6.56
C VAL A 136 3.27 -13.70 6.23
N LEU A 137 3.80 -12.82 5.37
CA LEU A 137 5.16 -12.91 4.84
C LEU A 137 6.11 -11.84 5.41
N GLY A 138 5.59 -10.80 6.06
CA GLY A 138 6.36 -9.65 6.54
C GLY A 138 6.23 -8.40 5.64
N ALA A 139 6.70 -7.28 6.16
CA ALA A 139 6.70 -5.98 5.48
C ALA A 139 7.75 -5.92 4.37
N ILE A 140 7.35 -5.43 3.19
CA ILE A 140 8.25 -5.30 2.03
C ILE A 140 9.18 -4.10 2.28
N PRO A 141 10.52 -4.27 2.26
CA PRO A 141 11.45 -3.17 2.51
C PRO A 141 11.48 -2.20 1.32
N LYS A 142 12.14 -1.07 1.51
CA LYS A 142 12.41 -0.13 0.43
C LYS A 142 13.37 -0.76 -0.59
N CYS A 143 13.27 -0.31 -1.84
CA CYS A 143 14.11 -0.77 -2.93
C CYS A 143 15.58 -0.41 -2.64
N PRO A 144 16.51 -1.40 -2.57
CA PRO A 144 17.91 -1.13 -2.24
C PRO A 144 18.62 -0.33 -3.34
N SER A 145 18.12 -0.36 -4.57
CA SER A 145 18.77 0.34 -5.69
C SER A 145 18.39 1.79 -5.86
N CYS A 146 17.16 2.19 -5.52
CA CYS A 146 16.74 3.59 -5.62
C CYS A 146 16.46 4.24 -4.26
N GLY A 147 16.50 3.48 -3.16
CA GLY A 147 16.33 3.99 -1.79
C GLY A 147 14.89 4.38 -1.41
N GLY A 148 14.11 4.92 -2.34
CA GLY A 148 12.75 5.41 -2.09
C GLY A 148 11.62 4.53 -2.64
N GLY A 149 11.90 3.68 -3.63
CA GLY A 149 10.89 2.84 -4.28
C GLY A 149 10.30 1.79 -3.33
N ARG A 150 9.01 1.49 -3.48
CA ARG A 150 8.32 0.42 -2.75
C ARG A 150 7.98 -0.71 -3.75
N PRO A 151 8.77 -1.80 -3.81
CA PRO A 151 8.56 -2.85 -4.79
C PRO A 151 7.20 -3.54 -4.63
N LYS A 152 6.56 -3.88 -5.76
CA LYS A 152 5.31 -4.66 -5.79
C LYS A 152 5.65 -6.14 -5.95
N PHE A 153 5.04 -7.00 -5.14
CA PHE A 153 5.22 -8.43 -5.24
C PHE A 153 4.24 -9.04 -6.25
N ASP A 154 4.74 -9.86 -7.18
CA ASP A 154 3.93 -10.62 -8.14
C ASP A 154 3.80 -12.08 -7.68
N PHE A 155 2.68 -12.43 -7.05
CA PHE A 155 2.41 -13.77 -6.50
C PHE A 155 2.54 -14.92 -7.51
N LYS A 156 2.28 -14.63 -8.80
CA LYS A 156 2.37 -15.61 -9.89
C LYS A 156 3.81 -15.96 -10.25
N LYS A 157 4.72 -15.00 -10.11
CA LYS A 157 6.13 -15.16 -10.53
C LYS A 157 7.07 -15.32 -9.34
N GLY A 158 6.64 -14.93 -8.13
CA GLY A 158 7.51 -14.87 -6.96
C GLY A 158 8.58 -13.77 -7.07
N THR A 159 8.35 -12.75 -7.89
CA THR A 159 9.31 -11.65 -8.13
C THR A 159 8.78 -10.33 -7.61
N TYR A 160 9.66 -9.47 -7.12
CA TYR A 160 9.33 -8.07 -6.84
C TYR A 160 9.68 -7.19 -8.03
N TYR A 161 8.87 -6.16 -8.26
CA TYR A 161 9.09 -5.16 -9.30
C TYR A 161 9.01 -3.75 -8.71
N CYS A 162 10.07 -2.97 -8.85
CA CYS A 162 10.12 -1.59 -8.39
C CYS A 162 9.78 -0.62 -9.52
N ALA A 163 8.65 0.07 -9.44
CA ALA A 163 8.27 1.09 -10.42
C ALA A 163 9.14 2.36 -10.33
N GLY A 164 9.68 2.67 -9.16
CA GLY A 164 10.34 3.95 -8.86
C GLY A 164 9.68 4.65 -7.68
N TYR A 165 10.06 5.90 -7.47
CA TYR A 165 9.43 6.79 -6.48
C TYR A 165 9.50 8.24 -6.97
N ARG A 166 8.74 9.13 -6.34
CA ARG A 166 8.77 10.55 -6.63
C ARG A 166 9.64 11.25 -5.59
N ASP A 167 10.66 11.94 -6.07
CA ASP A 167 11.65 12.68 -5.28
C ASP A 167 11.38 14.17 -5.52
N ASP A 168 10.73 14.82 -4.56
CA ASP A 168 10.25 16.22 -4.56
C ASP A 168 9.54 16.70 -5.85
N VAL A 169 10.31 16.96 -6.91
CA VAL A 169 9.86 17.50 -8.19
C VAL A 169 9.88 16.43 -9.30
N ASP A 170 10.80 15.48 -9.25
CA ASP A 170 11.05 14.53 -10.33
C ASP A 170 10.61 13.10 -9.97
N PHE A 171 10.21 12.32 -10.99
CA PHE A 171 9.93 10.90 -10.81
C PHE A 171 11.18 10.08 -11.15
N VAL A 172 11.73 9.40 -10.14
CA VAL A 172 12.90 8.52 -10.30
C VAL A 172 12.42 7.13 -10.72
N ASN A 173 12.50 6.85 -12.02
CA ASN A 173 12.25 5.53 -12.58
C ASN A 173 13.33 4.52 -12.15
N CYS A 174 12.92 3.35 -11.66
CA CYS A 174 13.86 2.29 -11.24
C CYS A 174 13.75 1.03 -12.09
N HIS A 175 12.53 0.50 -12.30
CA HIS A 175 12.21 -0.69 -13.09
C HIS A 175 12.96 -2.00 -12.76
N LYS A 176 13.73 -2.03 -11.67
CA LYS A 176 14.47 -3.22 -11.24
C LYS A 176 13.54 -4.31 -10.72
N LYS A 177 13.93 -5.55 -10.97
CA LYS A 177 13.26 -6.76 -10.49
C LYS A 177 14.15 -7.48 -9.50
N TYR A 178 13.53 -8.10 -8.51
CA TYR A 178 14.23 -8.81 -7.44
C TYR A 178 13.56 -10.16 -7.19
N SER A 179 14.36 -11.14 -6.78
CA SER A 179 13.85 -12.41 -6.27
C SER A 179 13.48 -12.30 -4.79
N LEU A 180 12.89 -13.36 -4.24
CA LEU A 180 12.61 -13.48 -2.80
C LEU A 180 13.85 -13.38 -1.92
N SER A 181 15.01 -13.84 -2.43
CA SER A 181 16.27 -13.81 -1.69
C SER A 181 16.91 -12.42 -1.64
N ASP A 182 16.70 -11.61 -2.68
CA ASP A 182 17.31 -10.28 -2.81
C ASP A 182 16.63 -9.20 -1.93
N LEU A 183 15.35 -9.41 -1.60
CA LEU A 183 14.58 -8.54 -0.72
C LEU A 183 14.04 -9.31 0.49
N PRO A 184 14.87 -9.48 1.55
CA PRO A 184 14.38 -10.05 2.80
C PRO A 184 13.32 -9.13 3.39
N ARG A 185 12.16 -9.70 3.71
CA ARG A 185 11.04 -8.95 4.30
C ARG A 185 11.33 -8.64 5.78
N ASN A 186 10.89 -7.47 6.23
CA ASN A 186 10.97 -7.07 7.62
C ASN A 186 9.84 -7.69 8.44
N SER A 187 10.03 -7.82 9.75
CA SER A 187 8.96 -8.24 10.65
C SER A 187 7.78 -7.27 10.58
N TRP A 188 6.56 -7.81 10.56
CA TRP A 188 5.33 -7.00 10.59
C TRP A 188 5.05 -6.48 12.00
N LEU A 189 4.69 -5.20 12.10
CA LEU A 189 4.31 -4.52 13.33
C LEU A 189 2.78 -4.36 13.38
N LEU A 190 2.14 -4.85 14.44
CA LEU A 190 0.69 -4.71 14.66
C LEU A 190 0.37 -3.41 15.44
#